data_AF-A0A2E2JJB8-F1
#
_entry.id   AF-A0A2E2JJB8-F1
#
_cell.length_a   1.000
_cell.length_b   1.000
_cell.length_c   1.000
_cell.angle_alpha   90.00
_cell.angle_beta   90.00
_cell.angle_gamma   90.00
#
_symmetry.space_group_name_H-M   'P 1'
#
loop_
_entity.id
_entity.type
_entity.pdbx_description
1 polymer ?
#
loop_
_entity_poly.entity_id
_entity_poly.type
_entity_poly.pdbx_seq_one_letter_code
_entity_poly.pdbx_strand_id
1 'polypeptide(L)'
;MLQPPPSTPSPRAPFNSPERWEGCRRESFVRFLTFRSAFYRRVMTTSSDLTTKSNPRAASVRIAGLSRCRARRQFTHDQRRGPQPKYVDSARTHLNRVLIEPRSIRDITAEVEVLRQAAGRKRCLRADAAVVTAGIVTLGIEAQNFFAGQVIAVQDAMIRAAVTAVAERLHTTVESLVIHCDESAPHAHFALRAVTHDGMPVSKIVDRSVTSELQDILFETFGLYLPGIERGNRKIDRISAGANPSETINRTVRELHLDLPIERDLLLEENNALHAENAALWAEHAVLRDEKEALAAAKRNLSAEVEEKQRELADLGKRNEIARGEASDAKQRITAAEAVVQLQQKALKALKSEGQRERDAQARDRDRVNNLAREHDSLRLGIEKCIDGTFKIAFEVDGTAHIVWGQNRMNRAQWAAIKPQITPGLRLLLPLIASVCQIPVGGMLGHDGEHAGRGFQPGNK
;
A
#
# COMPACT_ATOMS: atom_id res chain seq x y z
N MET A 1 21.37 -20.76 -62.35
CA MET A 1 21.21 -19.66 -61.37
C MET A 1 20.73 -20.28 -60.07
N LEU A 2 21.64 -20.45 -59.12
CA LEU A 2 21.41 -21.04 -57.80
C LEU A 2 20.86 -19.94 -56.87
N GLN A 3 19.71 -20.16 -56.24
CA GLN A 3 19.24 -19.32 -55.12
C GLN A 3 19.95 -19.74 -53.82
N PRO A 4 20.37 -18.79 -52.96
CA PRO A 4 21.00 -19.13 -51.69
C PRO A 4 19.94 -19.56 -50.64
N PRO A 5 20.33 -20.36 -49.63
CA PRO A 5 19.44 -20.79 -48.57
C PRO A 5 19.09 -19.65 -47.59
N PRO A 6 17.96 -19.75 -46.85
CA PRO A 6 17.50 -18.72 -45.93
C PRO A 6 18.45 -18.56 -44.74
N SER A 7 18.71 -17.31 -44.38
CA SER A 7 19.53 -16.91 -43.23
C SER A 7 18.92 -17.38 -41.91
N THR A 8 19.77 -17.93 -41.05
CA THR A 8 19.47 -18.30 -39.66
C THR A 8 19.08 -17.08 -38.82
N PRO A 9 18.13 -17.21 -37.88
CA PRO A 9 17.77 -16.10 -37.00
C PRO A 9 18.90 -15.83 -36.00
N SER A 10 19.32 -14.56 -35.94
CA SER A 10 20.30 -14.03 -34.98
C SER A 10 19.83 -14.25 -33.53
N PRO A 11 20.73 -14.51 -32.56
CA PRO A 11 20.36 -14.71 -31.17
C PRO A 11 19.71 -13.45 -30.59
N ARG A 12 18.61 -13.65 -29.85
CA ARG A 12 17.89 -12.61 -29.13
C ARG A 12 18.85 -11.80 -28.24
N ALA A 13 18.88 -10.49 -28.46
CA ALA A 13 19.49 -9.54 -27.53
C ALA A 13 18.79 -9.60 -26.16
N PRO A 14 19.51 -9.37 -25.05
CA PRO A 14 18.96 -9.46 -23.71
C PRO A 14 17.87 -8.42 -23.46
N PHE A 15 16.85 -8.88 -22.75
CA PHE A 15 15.60 -8.22 -22.41
C PHE A 15 15.84 -7.13 -21.36
N ASN A 16 16.38 -5.97 -21.75
CA ASN A 16 16.46 -4.80 -20.87
C ASN A 16 16.56 -3.50 -21.69
N SER A 17 15.41 -2.93 -22.07
CA SER A 17 15.32 -1.51 -22.40
C SER A 17 14.06 -0.89 -21.74
N PRO A 18 14.19 0.22 -20.99
CA PRO A 18 13.07 0.85 -20.25
C PRO A 18 11.97 1.45 -21.15
N GLU A 19 12.28 1.69 -22.42
CA GLU A 19 11.42 2.46 -23.34
C GLU A 19 10.14 1.71 -23.75
N ARG A 20 10.09 0.38 -23.64
CA ARG A 20 8.89 -0.40 -23.97
C ARG A 20 7.82 -0.36 -22.87
N TRP A 21 8.19 0.00 -21.65
CA TRP A 21 7.29 0.03 -20.47
C TRP A 21 6.54 1.35 -20.31
N GLU A 22 7.01 2.44 -20.91
CA GLU A 22 6.34 3.75 -20.86
C GLU A 22 5.26 3.90 -21.94
N GLY A 23 5.46 3.30 -23.12
CA GLY A 23 4.46 3.28 -24.19
C GLY A 23 3.17 2.54 -23.80
N CYS A 24 3.31 1.37 -23.17
CA CYS A 24 2.17 0.54 -22.78
C CYS A 24 1.32 1.19 -21.66
N ARG A 25 1.94 1.93 -20.73
CA ARG A 25 1.22 2.65 -19.68
C ARG A 25 0.45 3.87 -20.20
N ARG A 26 0.98 4.59 -21.20
CA ARG A 26 0.28 5.73 -21.81
C ARG A 26 -0.93 5.30 -22.63
N GLU A 27 -0.84 4.22 -23.41
CA GLU A 27 -1.99 3.71 -24.17
C GLU A 27 -3.11 3.17 -23.27
N SER A 28 -2.77 2.42 -22.22
CA SER A 28 -3.76 1.89 -21.27
C SER A 28 -4.43 3.00 -20.45
N PHE A 29 -3.67 4.03 -20.04
CA PHE A 29 -4.21 5.17 -19.28
C PHE A 29 -5.08 6.10 -20.14
N VAL A 30 -4.71 6.34 -21.40
CA VAL A 30 -5.53 7.10 -22.36
C VAL A 30 -6.79 6.32 -22.70
N ARG A 31 -6.72 4.99 -22.93
CA ARG A 31 -7.93 4.16 -23.10
C ARG A 31 -8.83 4.20 -21.88
N PHE A 32 -8.29 4.10 -20.67
CA PHE A 32 -9.05 4.17 -19.43
C PHE A 32 -9.75 5.53 -19.22
N LEU A 33 -9.08 6.65 -19.52
CA LEU A 33 -9.69 7.98 -19.41
C LEU A 33 -10.74 8.25 -20.49
N THR A 34 -10.47 7.83 -21.73
CA THR A 34 -11.43 7.96 -22.84
C THR A 34 -12.68 7.11 -22.56
N PHE A 35 -12.49 5.89 -22.03
CA PHE A 35 -13.55 4.97 -21.62
C PHE A 35 -14.37 5.50 -20.44
N ARG A 36 -13.72 6.02 -19.37
CA ARG A 36 -14.44 6.69 -18.28
C ARG A 36 -15.29 7.86 -18.78
N SER A 37 -14.79 8.65 -19.73
CA SER A 37 -15.53 9.79 -20.28
C SER A 37 -16.74 9.38 -21.11
N ALA A 38 -16.66 8.25 -21.82
CA ALA A 38 -17.76 7.70 -22.62
C ALA A 38 -18.79 6.97 -21.74
N PHE A 39 -18.32 6.20 -20.76
CA PHE A 39 -19.14 5.52 -19.76
C PHE A 39 -19.90 6.54 -18.88
N TYR A 40 -19.23 7.59 -18.37
CA TYR A 40 -19.91 8.64 -17.61
C TYR A 40 -20.93 9.42 -18.44
N ARG A 41 -20.69 9.61 -19.75
CA ARG A 41 -21.66 10.26 -20.64
C ARG A 41 -22.85 9.37 -20.98
N ARG A 42 -22.70 8.05 -20.88
CA ARG A 42 -23.71 7.05 -21.26
C ARG A 42 -24.55 6.53 -20.08
N VAL A 43 -24.00 6.55 -18.86
CA VAL A 43 -24.69 6.10 -17.63
C VAL A 43 -25.40 7.24 -16.91
N MET A 44 -25.00 8.49 -17.13
CA MET A 44 -25.73 9.66 -16.63
C MET A 44 -26.84 9.99 -17.62
N THR A 45 -28.06 9.52 -17.35
CA THR A 45 -29.28 10.09 -17.93
C THR A 45 -29.33 11.57 -17.53
N THR A 46 -28.83 12.42 -18.41
CA THR A 46 -28.90 13.86 -18.24
C THR A 46 -30.36 14.28 -18.30
N SER A 47 -30.73 15.41 -17.69
CA SER A 47 -32.09 15.94 -17.79
C SER A 47 -32.56 16.12 -19.25
N SER A 48 -31.63 16.25 -20.21
CA SER A 48 -31.91 16.27 -21.64
C SER A 48 -32.32 14.91 -22.21
N ASP A 49 -31.81 13.79 -21.68
CA ASP A 49 -32.21 12.44 -22.13
C ASP A 49 -33.63 12.07 -21.68
N LEU A 50 -34.10 12.64 -20.56
CA LEU A 50 -35.48 12.49 -20.11
C LEU A 50 -36.46 13.30 -20.98
N THR A 51 -36.02 14.40 -21.56
CA THR A 51 -36.86 15.24 -22.42
C THR A 51 -36.85 14.81 -23.89
N THR A 52 -35.85 14.04 -24.35
CA THR A 52 -35.85 13.47 -25.72
C THR A 52 -36.86 12.33 -25.87
N LYS A 53 -37.02 11.48 -24.86
CA LYS A 53 -37.91 10.32 -24.88
C LYS A 53 -39.37 10.68 -24.59
N SER A 54 -40.29 9.76 -24.86
CA SER A 54 -41.68 9.87 -24.40
C SER A 54 -41.75 9.66 -22.89
N ASN A 55 -42.55 10.46 -22.19
CA ASN A 55 -42.71 10.34 -20.74
C ASN A 55 -43.56 9.09 -20.39
N PRO A 56 -43.01 8.08 -19.68
CA PRO A 56 -43.72 6.86 -19.33
C PRO A 56 -44.83 7.07 -18.29
N ARG A 57 -44.82 8.17 -17.55
CA ARG A 57 -45.82 8.55 -16.54
C ARG A 57 -46.95 9.40 -17.09
N ALA A 58 -46.93 9.70 -18.39
CA ALA A 58 -47.95 10.54 -19.01
C ALA A 58 -49.14 9.74 -19.53
N ALA A 59 -50.31 10.37 -19.48
CA ALA A 59 -51.46 10.00 -20.29
C ALA A 59 -51.45 10.83 -21.60
N SER A 60 -52.09 10.31 -22.65
CA SER A 60 -52.27 11.04 -23.91
C SER A 60 -53.67 10.87 -24.45
N VAL A 61 -54.21 11.96 -25.03
CA VAL A 61 -55.48 11.96 -25.76
C VAL A 61 -55.23 12.25 -27.23
N ARG A 62 -55.88 11.53 -28.14
CA ARG A 62 -55.83 11.84 -29.58
C ARG A 62 -57.22 11.80 -30.14
N ILE A 63 -57.51 12.69 -31.09
CA ILE A 63 -58.83 12.80 -31.71
C ILE A 63 -58.73 12.79 -33.25
N ALA A 64 -59.74 12.25 -33.90
CA ALA A 64 -59.88 12.21 -35.35
C ALA A 64 -61.35 12.27 -35.78
N GLY A 65 -61.66 13.08 -36.80
CA GLY A 65 -63.00 13.14 -37.38
C GLY A 65 -63.31 11.88 -38.18
N LEU A 66 -64.46 11.24 -37.90
CA LEU A 66 -64.92 10.04 -38.60
C LEU A 66 -66.23 10.30 -39.35
N SER A 67 -66.27 9.85 -40.61
CA SER A 67 -67.51 9.77 -41.39
C SER A 67 -68.43 8.67 -40.88
N ARG A 68 -69.70 8.69 -41.29
CA ARG A 68 -70.74 7.72 -40.88
C ARG A 68 -70.28 6.26 -40.93
N CYS A 69 -69.67 5.85 -42.04
CA CYS A 69 -69.18 4.48 -42.22
C CYS A 69 -68.03 4.14 -41.28
N ARG A 70 -67.09 5.08 -41.06
CA ARG A 70 -65.95 4.89 -40.16
C ARG A 70 -66.40 4.87 -38.70
N ALA A 71 -67.31 5.75 -38.32
CA ALA A 71 -67.92 5.82 -36.99
C ALA A 71 -68.65 4.52 -36.64
N ARG A 72 -69.43 3.97 -37.57
CA ARG A 72 -70.07 2.66 -37.39
C ARG A 72 -69.06 1.55 -37.11
N ARG A 73 -67.97 1.49 -37.89
CA ARG A 73 -66.90 0.49 -37.68
C ARG A 73 -66.23 0.67 -36.32
N GLN A 74 -65.98 1.92 -35.91
CA GLN A 74 -65.43 2.23 -34.58
C GLN A 74 -66.35 1.74 -33.47
N PHE A 75 -67.65 2.07 -33.52
CA PHE A 75 -68.60 1.64 -32.47
C PHE A 75 -68.74 0.11 -32.39
N THR A 76 -68.72 -0.57 -33.54
CA THR A 76 -68.71 -2.02 -33.63
C THR A 76 -67.43 -2.61 -33.01
N HIS A 77 -66.27 -2.02 -33.27
CA HIS A 77 -65.01 -2.40 -32.63
C HIS A 77 -65.05 -2.16 -31.11
N ASP A 78 -65.49 -0.99 -30.68
CA ASP A 78 -65.50 -0.57 -29.27
C ASP A 78 -66.39 -1.49 -28.44
N GLN A 79 -67.54 -1.89 -28.98
CA GLN A 79 -68.46 -2.84 -28.34
C GLN A 79 -68.09 -4.31 -28.55
N ARG A 80 -66.92 -4.60 -29.15
CA ARG A 80 -66.47 -5.97 -29.48
C ARG A 80 -67.50 -6.78 -30.28
N ARG A 81 -68.24 -6.10 -31.17
CA ARG A 81 -69.23 -6.73 -32.05
C ARG A 81 -68.55 -7.16 -33.35
N GLY A 82 -68.75 -8.41 -33.76
CA GLY A 82 -68.18 -8.95 -35.01
C GLY A 82 -66.72 -9.44 -34.89
N PRO A 83 -66.00 -9.61 -36.02
CA PRO A 83 -64.64 -10.14 -36.03
C PRO A 83 -63.66 -9.26 -35.25
N GLN A 84 -62.96 -9.85 -34.29
CA GLN A 84 -61.97 -9.14 -33.47
C GLN A 84 -60.55 -9.34 -34.02
N PRO A 85 -59.66 -8.33 -33.85
CA PRO A 85 -58.24 -8.49 -34.15
C PRO A 85 -57.60 -9.61 -33.32
N LYS A 86 -56.56 -10.27 -33.86
CA LYS A 86 -55.87 -11.40 -33.20
C LYS A 86 -55.20 -11.05 -31.87
N TYR A 87 -54.91 -9.77 -31.64
CA TYR A 87 -54.24 -9.29 -30.42
C TYR A 87 -55.22 -8.98 -29.27
N VAL A 88 -56.53 -9.14 -29.49
CA VAL A 88 -57.54 -9.03 -28.44
C VAL A 88 -57.57 -10.33 -27.65
N ASP A 89 -57.41 -10.24 -26.33
CA ASP A 89 -57.51 -11.35 -25.41
C ASP A 89 -58.97 -11.60 -25.00
N SER A 90 -59.58 -12.61 -25.60
CA SER A 90 -60.97 -12.99 -25.33
C SER A 90 -61.24 -13.35 -23.87
N ALA A 91 -60.22 -13.82 -23.13
CA ALA A 91 -60.36 -14.14 -21.72
C ALA A 91 -60.53 -12.86 -20.88
N ARG A 92 -60.04 -11.71 -21.36
CA ARG A 92 -60.09 -10.41 -20.65
C ARG A 92 -61.20 -9.49 -21.12
N THR A 93 -61.91 -9.81 -22.21
CA THR A 93 -62.97 -8.94 -22.75
C THR A 93 -64.08 -8.64 -21.74
N HIS A 94 -64.35 -9.53 -20.79
CA HIS A 94 -65.30 -9.29 -19.71
C HIS A 94 -64.88 -8.16 -18.73
N LEU A 95 -63.61 -7.74 -18.76
CA LEU A 95 -63.08 -6.61 -17.98
C LEU A 95 -63.31 -5.26 -18.67
N ASN A 96 -63.73 -5.26 -19.94
CA ASN A 96 -64.07 -4.03 -20.66
C ASN A 96 -65.31 -3.40 -20.03
N ARG A 97 -65.34 -2.06 -20.01
CA ARG A 97 -66.41 -1.31 -19.35
C ARG A 97 -66.99 -0.29 -20.30
N VAL A 98 -68.30 -0.33 -20.50
CA VAL A 98 -69.02 0.69 -21.24
C VAL A 98 -69.54 1.73 -20.25
N LEU A 99 -68.94 2.92 -20.27
CA LEU A 99 -69.32 4.01 -19.38
C LEU A 99 -70.44 4.86 -19.99
N ILE A 100 -70.48 4.98 -21.31
CA ILE A 100 -71.54 5.64 -22.08
C ILE A 100 -71.79 4.80 -23.34
N GLU A 101 -72.99 4.24 -23.46
CA GLU A 101 -73.41 3.50 -24.65
C GLU A 101 -73.55 4.44 -25.86
N PRO A 102 -73.03 4.05 -27.05
CA PRO A 102 -73.15 4.87 -28.25
C PRO A 102 -74.61 5.06 -28.67
N ARG A 103 -74.98 6.32 -28.92
CA ARG A 103 -76.19 6.65 -29.68
C ARG A 103 -76.10 6.14 -31.12
N SER A 104 -77.26 5.93 -31.75
CA SER A 104 -77.27 5.47 -33.13
C SER A 104 -76.61 6.52 -34.05
N ILE A 105 -75.77 6.07 -34.98
CA ILE A 105 -75.12 6.96 -35.95
C ILE A 105 -76.14 7.76 -36.76
N ARG A 106 -77.33 7.19 -36.99
CA ARG A 106 -78.43 7.87 -37.68
C ARG A 106 -78.90 9.08 -36.89
N ASP A 107 -79.12 8.93 -35.58
CA ASP A 107 -79.63 10.00 -34.73
C ASP A 107 -78.58 11.09 -34.54
N ILE A 108 -77.30 10.71 -34.35
CA ILE A 108 -76.19 11.67 -34.28
C ILE A 108 -76.09 12.44 -35.60
N THR A 109 -76.22 11.77 -36.76
CA THR A 109 -76.18 12.45 -38.07
C THR A 109 -77.33 13.45 -38.21
N ALA A 110 -78.55 13.05 -37.84
CA ALA A 110 -79.72 13.92 -37.91
C ALA A 110 -79.55 15.16 -37.02
N GLU A 111 -79.04 14.98 -35.80
CA GLU A 111 -78.77 16.08 -34.88
C GLU A 111 -77.66 17.01 -35.40
N VAL A 112 -76.58 16.45 -35.96
CA VAL A 112 -75.52 17.23 -36.63
C VAL A 112 -76.10 18.07 -37.78
N GLU A 113 -77.02 17.51 -38.57
CA GLU A 113 -77.67 18.25 -39.65
C GLU A 113 -78.55 19.39 -39.13
N VAL A 114 -79.35 19.15 -38.08
CA VAL A 114 -80.17 20.17 -37.43
C VAL A 114 -79.31 21.32 -36.90
N LEU A 115 -78.24 21.02 -36.16
CA LEU A 115 -77.34 22.04 -35.61
C LEU A 115 -76.64 22.84 -36.73
N ARG A 116 -76.20 22.17 -37.79
CA ARG A 116 -75.59 22.84 -38.95
C ARG A 116 -76.59 23.76 -39.67
N GLN A 117 -77.84 23.34 -39.81
CA GLN A 117 -78.89 24.17 -40.42
C GLN A 117 -79.19 25.40 -39.56
N ALA A 118 -79.29 25.23 -38.23
CA ALA A 118 -79.44 26.33 -37.28
C ALA A 118 -78.28 27.32 -37.36
N ALA A 119 -77.06 26.84 -37.61
CA ALA A 119 -75.86 27.66 -37.86
C ALA A 119 -75.82 28.30 -39.27
N GLY A 120 -76.92 28.29 -40.03
CA GLY A 120 -77.04 28.90 -41.35
C GLY A 120 -76.37 28.12 -42.49
N ARG A 121 -75.99 26.85 -42.30
CA ARG A 121 -75.36 26.03 -43.35
C ARG A 121 -76.43 25.43 -44.28
N LYS A 122 -76.53 25.98 -45.49
CA LYS A 122 -77.54 25.57 -46.50
C LYS A 122 -77.22 24.27 -47.25
N ARG A 123 -75.95 23.84 -47.28
CA ARG A 123 -75.53 22.63 -48.02
C ARG A 123 -75.71 21.37 -47.18
N CYS A 124 -76.26 20.33 -47.80
CA CYS A 124 -76.34 18.98 -47.24
C CYS A 124 -74.97 18.49 -46.76
N LEU A 125 -74.98 17.62 -45.75
CA LEU A 125 -73.77 17.02 -45.22
C LEU A 125 -73.14 16.11 -46.29
N ARG A 126 -71.83 16.29 -46.55
CA ARG A 126 -71.09 15.44 -47.50
C ARG A 126 -71.02 14.01 -46.94
N ALA A 127 -71.01 13.00 -47.81
CA ALA A 127 -71.07 11.60 -47.36
C ALA A 127 -69.87 11.17 -46.50
N ASP A 128 -68.71 11.78 -46.73
CA ASP A 128 -67.44 11.62 -46.04
C ASP A 128 -67.20 12.67 -44.94
N ALA A 129 -68.15 13.58 -44.71
CA ALA A 129 -68.03 14.55 -43.63
C ALA A 129 -68.01 13.86 -42.28
N ALA A 130 -67.26 14.43 -41.33
CA ALA A 130 -67.22 13.92 -39.97
C ALA A 130 -68.59 14.11 -39.30
N VAL A 131 -69.09 13.02 -38.72
CA VAL A 131 -70.33 13.02 -37.90
C VAL A 131 -69.99 12.87 -36.43
N VAL A 132 -68.92 12.13 -36.14
CA VAL A 132 -68.33 12.04 -34.81
C VAL A 132 -66.84 12.39 -34.88
N THR A 133 -66.33 12.92 -33.79
CA THR A 133 -64.90 13.03 -33.50
C THR A 133 -64.54 11.88 -32.57
N ALA A 134 -63.92 10.83 -33.09
CA ALA A 134 -63.45 9.73 -32.26
C ALA A 134 -62.19 10.15 -31.52
N GLY A 135 -62.05 9.70 -30.29
CA GLY A 135 -60.89 9.92 -29.46
C GLY A 135 -60.41 8.65 -28.78
N ILE A 136 -59.13 8.66 -28.43
CA ILE A 136 -58.50 7.60 -27.65
C ILE A 136 -57.71 8.24 -26.51
N VAL A 137 -57.89 7.71 -25.29
CA VAL A 137 -57.06 8.00 -24.13
C VAL A 137 -56.14 6.80 -23.91
N THR A 138 -54.83 7.02 -23.94
CA THR A 138 -53.80 6.00 -23.73
C THR A 138 -52.92 6.36 -22.54
N LEU A 139 -52.35 5.36 -21.89
CA LEU A 139 -51.47 5.52 -20.73
C LEU A 139 -50.06 5.04 -21.05
N GLY A 140 -49.05 5.82 -20.63
CA GLY A 140 -47.66 5.37 -20.63
C GLY A 140 -47.44 4.18 -19.68
N ILE A 141 -46.34 3.46 -19.83
CA ILE A 141 -46.08 2.19 -19.13
C ILE A 141 -46.15 2.37 -17.59
N GLU A 142 -45.58 3.43 -17.04
CA GLU A 142 -45.66 3.70 -15.60
C GLU A 142 -47.06 4.18 -15.19
N ALA A 143 -47.70 5.02 -16.01
CA ALA A 143 -49.07 5.46 -15.77
C ALA A 143 -50.08 4.30 -15.75
N GLN A 144 -49.85 3.23 -16.53
CA GLN A 144 -50.66 2.01 -16.48
C GLN A 144 -50.59 1.34 -15.11
N ASN A 145 -49.43 1.34 -14.46
CA ASN A 145 -49.28 0.79 -13.11
C ASN A 145 -50.05 1.62 -12.08
N PHE A 146 -49.97 2.95 -12.19
CA PHE A 146 -50.76 3.84 -11.33
C PHE A 146 -52.26 3.62 -11.51
N PHE A 147 -52.71 3.47 -12.75
CA PHE A 147 -54.11 3.20 -13.09
C PHE A 147 -54.57 1.85 -12.54
N ALA A 148 -53.79 0.79 -12.74
CA ALA A 148 -54.09 -0.56 -12.25
C ALA A 148 -54.14 -0.63 -10.72
N GLY A 149 -53.36 0.23 -10.03
CA GLY A 149 -53.37 0.34 -8.57
C GLY A 149 -54.63 1.02 -8.00
N GLN A 150 -55.45 1.68 -8.82
CA GLN A 150 -56.69 2.32 -8.36
C GLN A 150 -57.88 1.36 -8.39
N VAL A 151 -58.85 1.62 -7.52
CA VAL A 151 -60.16 0.92 -7.56
C VAL A 151 -60.91 1.26 -8.85
N ILE A 152 -61.67 0.30 -9.38
CA ILE A 152 -62.37 0.42 -10.68
C ILE A 152 -63.27 1.67 -10.72
N ALA A 153 -63.99 1.97 -9.64
CA ALA A 153 -64.84 3.16 -9.59
C ALA A 153 -64.06 4.47 -9.76
N VAL A 154 -62.84 4.55 -9.23
CA VAL A 154 -61.94 5.70 -9.38
C VAL A 154 -61.38 5.76 -10.80
N GLN A 155 -60.99 4.61 -11.38
CA GLN A 155 -60.58 4.53 -12.77
C GLN A 155 -61.66 5.07 -13.72
N ASP A 156 -62.91 4.66 -13.50
CA ASP A 156 -64.04 5.05 -14.34
C ASP A 156 -64.41 6.52 -14.16
N ALA A 157 -64.40 7.02 -12.91
CA ALA A 157 -64.63 8.43 -12.61
C ALA A 157 -63.56 9.32 -13.26
N MET A 158 -62.28 8.93 -13.17
CA MET A 158 -61.17 9.67 -13.77
C MET A 158 -61.29 9.76 -15.29
N ILE A 159 -61.53 8.63 -15.97
CA ILE A 159 -61.67 8.58 -17.43
C ILE A 159 -62.90 9.38 -17.87
N ARG A 160 -64.03 9.24 -17.16
CA ARG A 160 -65.25 10.01 -17.44
C ARG A 160 -65.00 11.51 -17.27
N ALA A 161 -64.38 11.93 -16.17
CA ALA A 161 -64.07 13.34 -15.92
C ALA A 161 -63.19 13.92 -17.03
N ALA A 162 -62.15 13.21 -17.44
CA ALA A 162 -61.25 13.67 -18.50
C ALA A 162 -61.96 13.82 -19.84
N VAL A 163 -62.76 12.84 -20.23
CA VAL A 163 -63.49 12.88 -21.51
C VAL A 163 -64.59 13.96 -21.49
N THR A 164 -65.26 14.17 -20.36
CA THR A 164 -66.21 15.26 -20.19
C THR A 164 -65.51 16.62 -20.32
N ALA A 165 -64.36 16.83 -19.66
CA ALA A 165 -63.60 18.08 -19.76
C ALA A 165 -63.12 18.35 -21.20
N VAL A 166 -62.72 17.32 -21.94
CA VAL A 166 -62.39 17.43 -23.38
C VAL A 166 -63.63 17.84 -24.18
N ALA A 167 -64.80 17.26 -23.91
CA ALA A 167 -66.04 17.59 -24.60
C ALA A 167 -66.48 19.04 -24.33
N GLU A 168 -66.38 19.49 -23.08
CA GLU A 168 -66.65 20.87 -22.65
C GLU A 168 -65.72 21.86 -23.35
N ARG A 169 -64.41 21.57 -23.39
CA ARG A 169 -63.42 22.40 -24.10
C ARG A 169 -63.73 22.53 -25.59
N LEU A 170 -64.28 21.48 -26.19
CA LEU A 170 -64.67 21.44 -27.61
C LEU A 170 -66.12 21.85 -27.85
N HIS A 171 -66.83 22.30 -26.81
CA HIS A 171 -68.23 22.73 -26.84
C HIS A 171 -69.15 21.72 -27.52
N THR A 172 -68.99 20.45 -27.18
CA THR A 172 -69.70 19.34 -27.81
C THR A 172 -70.11 18.27 -26.79
N THR A 173 -70.83 17.25 -27.24
CA THR A 173 -71.39 16.20 -26.39
C THR A 173 -70.60 14.90 -26.57
N VAL A 174 -70.41 14.17 -25.46
CA VAL A 174 -69.91 12.78 -25.48
C VAL A 174 -71.03 11.84 -25.94
N GLU A 175 -70.81 11.18 -27.06
CA GLU A 175 -71.76 10.24 -27.67
C GLU A 175 -71.46 8.79 -27.29
N SER A 176 -70.21 8.44 -26.96
CA SER A 176 -69.81 7.12 -26.46
C SER A 176 -68.54 7.18 -25.62
N LEU A 177 -68.39 6.23 -24.68
CA LEU A 177 -67.20 6.05 -23.86
C LEU A 177 -67.05 4.59 -23.43
N VAL A 178 -65.98 3.94 -23.88
CA VAL A 178 -65.69 2.53 -23.63
C VAL A 178 -64.23 2.37 -23.21
N ILE A 179 -64.00 1.63 -22.12
CA ILE A 179 -62.67 1.27 -21.63
C ILE A 179 -62.36 -0.17 -22.08
N HIS A 180 -61.22 -0.33 -22.74
CA HIS A 180 -60.68 -1.63 -23.15
C HIS A 180 -59.57 -2.05 -22.18
N CYS A 181 -59.71 -3.25 -21.64
CA CYS A 181 -58.77 -3.90 -20.73
C CYS A 181 -58.37 -5.29 -21.23
N ASP A 182 -58.65 -5.61 -22.50
CA ASP A 182 -58.41 -6.89 -23.18
C ASP A 182 -57.35 -6.81 -24.28
N GLU A 183 -56.58 -5.73 -24.31
CA GLU A 183 -55.43 -5.55 -25.21
C GLU A 183 -54.13 -5.37 -24.39
N SER A 184 -53.01 -5.13 -25.08
CA SER A 184 -51.68 -4.99 -24.48
C SER A 184 -51.59 -3.91 -23.40
N ALA A 185 -52.35 -2.82 -23.55
CA ALA A 185 -52.40 -1.71 -22.60
C ALA A 185 -53.85 -1.24 -22.39
N PRO A 186 -54.27 -0.93 -21.15
CA PRO A 186 -55.59 -0.36 -20.92
C PRO A 186 -55.69 1.03 -21.59
N HIS A 187 -56.80 1.25 -22.28
CA HIS A 187 -57.07 2.50 -22.98
C HIS A 187 -58.58 2.74 -23.07
N ALA A 188 -58.98 3.97 -23.34
CA ALA A 188 -60.39 4.32 -23.50
C ALA A 188 -60.66 4.90 -24.88
N HIS A 189 -61.65 4.34 -25.58
CA HIS A 189 -62.24 4.91 -26.76
C HIS A 189 -63.42 5.80 -26.38
N PHE A 190 -63.49 6.99 -26.96
CA PHE A 190 -64.64 7.86 -26.82
C PHE A 190 -65.04 8.45 -28.15
N ALA A 191 -66.28 8.89 -28.27
CA ALA A 191 -66.73 9.65 -29.42
C ALA A 191 -67.45 10.90 -28.96
N LEU A 192 -67.12 12.00 -29.61
CA LEU A 192 -67.80 13.28 -29.47
C LEU A 192 -68.62 13.55 -30.73
N ARG A 193 -69.64 14.37 -30.63
CA ARG A 193 -70.31 14.90 -31.83
C ARG A 193 -69.31 15.74 -32.64
N ALA A 194 -69.33 15.62 -33.97
CA ALA A 194 -68.37 16.34 -34.82
C ALA A 194 -68.67 17.84 -35.00
N VAL A 195 -69.70 18.36 -34.34
CA VAL A 195 -70.05 19.78 -34.32
C VAL A 195 -70.23 20.25 -32.88
N THR A 196 -70.07 21.55 -32.68
CA THR A 196 -70.40 22.22 -31.42
C THR A 196 -71.90 22.35 -31.23
N HIS A 197 -72.30 22.77 -30.02
CA HIS A 197 -73.67 23.16 -29.73
C HIS A 197 -74.21 24.25 -30.67
N ASP A 198 -73.34 25.11 -31.21
CA ASP A 198 -73.69 26.15 -32.20
C ASP A 198 -73.59 25.67 -33.66
N GLY A 199 -73.42 24.37 -33.90
CA GLY A 199 -73.35 23.79 -35.24
C GLY A 199 -72.04 24.05 -36.01
N MET A 200 -70.99 24.51 -35.33
CA MET A 200 -69.66 24.68 -35.92
C MET A 200 -68.89 23.36 -35.93
N PRO A 201 -68.27 22.94 -37.05
CA PRO A 201 -67.48 21.70 -37.07
C PRO A 201 -66.31 21.75 -36.09
N VAL A 202 -66.13 20.71 -35.29
CA VAL A 202 -65.02 20.58 -34.33
C VAL A 202 -63.66 20.70 -35.04
N SER A 203 -63.55 20.20 -36.27
CA SER A 203 -62.33 20.32 -37.08
C SER A 203 -61.91 21.74 -37.44
N LYS A 204 -62.80 22.73 -37.28
CA LYS A 204 -62.46 24.16 -37.46
C LYS A 204 -61.97 24.83 -36.18
N ILE A 205 -62.21 24.21 -35.04
CA ILE A 205 -61.86 24.72 -33.71
C ILE A 205 -60.56 24.08 -33.23
N VAL A 206 -60.36 22.81 -33.56
CA VAL A 206 -59.17 22.06 -33.19
C VAL A 206 -57.99 22.47 -34.07
N ASP A 207 -57.12 23.29 -33.50
CA ASP A 207 -55.81 23.62 -34.06
C ASP A 207 -54.66 23.02 -33.21
N ARG A 208 -53.43 23.44 -33.48
CA ARG A 208 -52.26 23.00 -32.73
C ARG A 208 -52.28 23.43 -31.25
N SER A 209 -52.80 24.61 -30.95
CA SER A 209 -52.92 25.08 -29.56
C SER A 209 -53.92 24.21 -28.82
N VAL A 210 -55.11 24.03 -29.40
CA VAL A 210 -56.17 23.22 -28.80
C VAL A 210 -55.72 21.78 -28.57
N THR A 211 -55.05 21.15 -29.54
CA THR A 211 -54.53 19.79 -29.34
C THR A 211 -53.49 19.67 -28.21
N SER A 212 -52.70 20.72 -27.96
CA SER A 212 -51.81 20.79 -26.78
C SER A 212 -52.61 20.97 -25.50
N GLU A 213 -53.59 21.87 -25.49
CA GLU A 213 -54.48 22.12 -24.35
C GLU A 213 -55.26 20.87 -23.96
N LEU A 214 -55.70 20.05 -24.92
CA LEU A 214 -56.37 18.78 -24.62
C LEU A 214 -55.47 17.82 -23.83
N GLN A 215 -54.15 17.84 -24.07
CA GLN A 215 -53.21 17.07 -23.23
C GLN A 215 -53.05 17.68 -21.85
N ASP A 216 -53.09 19.02 -21.74
CA ASP A 216 -52.99 19.73 -20.46
C ASP A 216 -54.23 19.42 -19.60
N ILE A 217 -55.44 19.50 -20.17
CA ILE A 217 -56.70 19.09 -19.53
C ILE A 217 -56.65 17.64 -19.06
N LEU A 218 -56.13 16.73 -19.90
CA LEU A 218 -56.00 15.33 -19.54
C LEU A 218 -55.08 15.15 -18.32
N PHE A 219 -53.92 15.80 -18.32
CA PHE A 219 -52.97 15.77 -17.22
C PHE A 219 -53.57 16.34 -15.93
N GLU A 220 -54.18 17.53 -16.00
CA GLU A 220 -54.80 18.19 -14.83
C GLU A 220 -55.91 17.32 -14.25
N THR A 221 -56.77 16.77 -15.11
CA THR A 221 -57.88 15.92 -14.67
C THR A 221 -57.36 14.63 -14.04
N PHE A 222 -56.36 13.98 -14.63
CA PHE A 222 -55.76 12.76 -14.09
C PHE A 222 -55.00 13.03 -12.79
N GLY A 223 -54.35 14.20 -12.66
CA GLY A 223 -53.60 14.61 -11.47
C GLY A 223 -54.45 14.68 -10.21
N LEU A 224 -55.77 14.85 -10.34
CA LEU A 224 -56.71 14.80 -9.22
C LEU A 224 -56.88 13.38 -8.65
N TYR A 225 -56.60 12.34 -9.44
CA TYR A 225 -56.83 10.94 -9.07
C TYR A 225 -55.54 10.13 -8.93
N LEU A 226 -54.48 10.49 -9.66
CA LEU A 226 -53.24 9.73 -9.74
C LEU A 226 -52.04 10.58 -9.28
N PRO A 227 -51.65 10.50 -7.99
CA PRO A 227 -50.42 11.10 -7.51
C PRO A 227 -49.22 10.52 -8.27
N GLY A 228 -48.48 11.38 -8.98
CA GLY A 228 -47.31 10.98 -9.77
C GLY A 228 -47.55 10.82 -11.27
N ILE A 229 -48.77 11.05 -11.77
CA ILE A 229 -48.97 11.30 -13.21
C ILE A 229 -48.18 12.55 -13.60
N GLU A 230 -47.59 12.55 -14.79
CA GLU A 230 -46.85 13.68 -15.32
C GLU A 230 -47.41 14.11 -16.67
N ARG A 231 -47.14 15.35 -17.05
CA ARG A 231 -47.49 15.85 -18.38
C ARG A 231 -46.52 15.28 -19.42
N GLY A 232 -47.06 14.81 -20.55
CA GLY A 232 -46.23 14.33 -21.65
C GLY A 232 -45.30 15.42 -22.23
N ASN A 233 -44.09 15.04 -22.63
CA ASN A 233 -43.14 15.98 -23.25
C ASN A 233 -43.73 16.57 -24.55
N ARG A 234 -43.71 17.90 -24.68
CA ARG A 234 -44.24 18.55 -25.88
C ARG A 234 -43.35 18.22 -27.07
N LYS A 235 -43.95 18.06 -28.25
CA LYS A 235 -43.22 17.71 -29.48
C LYS A 235 -42.06 18.66 -29.78
N ILE A 236 -42.25 19.97 -29.57
CA ILE A 236 -41.20 20.98 -29.83
C ILE A 236 -40.04 20.74 -28.86
N ASP A 237 -40.33 20.63 -27.57
CA ASP A 237 -39.32 20.46 -26.53
C ASP A 237 -38.50 19.18 -26.76
N ARG A 238 -39.14 18.07 -27.18
CA ARG A 238 -38.44 16.83 -27.56
C ARG A 238 -37.44 17.06 -28.70
N ILE A 239 -37.89 17.73 -29.77
CA ILE A 239 -37.04 18.01 -30.95
C ILE A 239 -35.90 18.96 -30.57
N SER A 240 -36.18 19.99 -29.77
CA SER A 240 -35.17 20.93 -29.25
C SER A 240 -34.16 20.24 -28.33
N ALA A 241 -34.57 19.20 -27.60
CA ALA A 241 -33.68 18.36 -26.79
C ALA A 241 -32.84 17.36 -27.61
N GLY A 242 -33.07 17.25 -28.92
CA GLY A 242 -32.32 16.36 -29.82
C GLY A 242 -33.02 15.04 -30.15
N ALA A 243 -34.32 14.89 -29.86
CA ALA A 243 -35.07 13.69 -30.25
C ALA A 243 -35.15 13.54 -31.77
N ASN A 244 -35.07 12.30 -32.25
CA ASN A 244 -35.28 12.01 -33.66
C ASN A 244 -36.72 12.36 -34.07
N PRO A 245 -36.95 13.18 -35.11
CA PRO A 245 -38.29 13.53 -35.56
C PRO A 245 -39.21 12.32 -35.81
N SER A 246 -38.67 11.19 -36.28
CA SER A 246 -39.46 9.96 -36.53
C SER A 246 -40.12 9.42 -35.25
N GLU A 247 -39.47 9.52 -34.10
CA GLU A 247 -39.99 9.08 -32.79
C GLU A 247 -41.09 10.01 -32.23
N THR A 248 -41.30 11.17 -32.85
CA THR A 248 -42.36 12.12 -32.49
C THR A 248 -43.60 11.99 -33.39
N ILE A 249 -43.53 11.16 -34.42
CA ILE A 249 -44.63 10.92 -35.36
C ILE A 249 -45.44 9.73 -34.87
N ASN A 250 -46.76 9.86 -34.97
CA ASN A 250 -47.66 8.77 -34.62
C ASN A 250 -47.52 7.60 -35.62
N ARG A 251 -47.29 6.40 -35.10
CA ARG A 251 -47.38 5.14 -35.83
C ARG A 251 -48.77 4.53 -35.65
N THR A 252 -49.33 3.99 -36.72
CA THR A 252 -50.56 3.20 -36.66
C THR A 252 -50.33 1.88 -35.91
N VAL A 253 -51.40 1.27 -35.38
CA VAL A 253 -51.30 -0.04 -34.70
C VAL A 253 -50.69 -1.11 -35.62
N ARG A 254 -50.96 -1.05 -36.93
CA ARG A 254 -50.38 -1.97 -37.91
C ARG A 254 -48.87 -1.77 -38.06
N GLU A 255 -48.41 -0.53 -38.19
CA GLU A 255 -46.97 -0.22 -38.26
C GLU A 255 -46.26 -0.66 -36.98
N LEU A 256 -46.85 -0.40 -35.81
CA LEU A 256 -46.29 -0.86 -34.53
C LEU A 256 -46.13 -2.38 -34.46
N HIS A 257 -47.10 -3.17 -34.93
CA HIS A 257 -46.96 -4.63 -34.94
C HIS A 257 -45.92 -5.16 -35.92
N LEU A 258 -45.54 -4.40 -36.94
CA LEU A 258 -44.46 -4.76 -37.87
C LEU A 258 -43.10 -4.37 -37.30
N ASP A 259 -42.99 -3.15 -36.76
CA ASP A 259 -41.71 -2.56 -36.37
C ASP A 259 -41.26 -3.00 -34.98
N LEU A 260 -42.16 -3.07 -33.99
CA LEU A 260 -41.80 -3.31 -32.58
C LEU A 260 -41.09 -4.65 -32.35
N PRO A 261 -41.48 -5.78 -32.97
CA PRO A 261 -40.75 -7.03 -32.80
C PRO A 261 -39.29 -6.91 -33.28
N ILE A 262 -39.07 -6.23 -34.41
CA ILE A 262 -37.74 -6.01 -34.98
C ILE A 262 -36.92 -5.10 -34.06
N GLU A 263 -37.52 -3.98 -33.60
CA GLU A 263 -36.88 -3.04 -32.67
C GLU A 263 -36.48 -3.73 -31.36
N ARG A 264 -37.36 -4.56 -30.80
CA ARG A 264 -37.09 -5.35 -29.59
C ARG A 264 -35.91 -6.30 -29.79
N ASP A 265 -35.90 -7.05 -30.90
CA ASP A 265 -34.87 -8.07 -31.13
C ASP A 265 -33.48 -7.42 -31.30
N LEU A 266 -33.41 -6.29 -32.03
CA LEU A 266 -32.19 -5.47 -32.13
C LEU A 266 -31.73 -4.92 -30.76
N LEU A 267 -32.66 -4.43 -29.94
CA LEU A 267 -32.34 -3.93 -28.59
C LEU A 267 -31.89 -5.06 -27.66
N LEU A 268 -32.43 -6.27 -27.81
CA LEU A 268 -31.99 -7.44 -27.05
C LEU A 268 -30.57 -7.86 -27.46
N GLU A 269 -30.25 -7.82 -28.75
CA GLU A 269 -28.88 -8.07 -29.23
C GLU A 269 -27.89 -7.04 -28.69
N GLU A 270 -28.22 -5.74 -28.75
CA GLU A 270 -27.39 -4.67 -28.18
C GLU A 270 -27.22 -4.84 -26.66
N ASN A 271 -28.31 -5.14 -25.94
CA ASN A 271 -28.28 -5.35 -24.50
C ASN A 271 -27.41 -6.57 -24.11
N ASN A 272 -27.52 -7.67 -24.85
CA ASN A 272 -26.69 -8.86 -24.66
C ASN A 272 -25.20 -8.56 -24.90
N ALA A 273 -24.88 -7.79 -25.94
CA ALA A 273 -23.51 -7.36 -26.23
C ALA A 273 -22.95 -6.48 -25.09
N LEU A 274 -23.72 -5.52 -24.59
CA LEU A 274 -23.34 -4.68 -23.44
C LEU A 274 -23.17 -5.48 -22.15
N HIS A 275 -24.00 -6.50 -21.92
CA HIS A 275 -23.83 -7.39 -20.77
C HIS A 275 -22.56 -8.22 -20.87
N ALA A 276 -22.22 -8.72 -22.06
CA ALA A 276 -20.96 -9.44 -22.30
C ALA A 276 -19.74 -8.52 -22.10
N GLU A 277 -19.79 -7.28 -22.60
CA GLU A 277 -18.73 -6.29 -22.38
C GLU A 277 -18.56 -5.95 -20.90
N ASN A 278 -19.66 -5.69 -20.18
CA ASN A 278 -19.61 -5.44 -18.75
C ASN A 278 -19.05 -6.63 -17.98
N ALA A 279 -19.42 -7.86 -18.33
CA ALA A 279 -18.88 -9.06 -17.70
C ALA A 279 -17.36 -9.19 -17.90
N ALA A 280 -16.86 -8.89 -19.10
CA ALA A 280 -15.43 -8.87 -19.39
C ALA A 280 -14.68 -7.82 -18.55
N LEU A 281 -15.24 -6.61 -18.43
CA LEU A 281 -14.68 -5.54 -17.60
C LEU A 281 -14.66 -5.89 -16.12
N TRP A 282 -15.70 -6.55 -15.61
CA TRP A 282 -15.73 -7.04 -14.23
C TRP A 282 -14.65 -8.09 -13.98
N ALA A 283 -14.41 -9.00 -14.93
CA ALA A 283 -13.34 -9.98 -14.83
C ALA A 283 -11.95 -9.32 -14.85
N GLU A 284 -11.72 -8.35 -15.74
CA GLU A 284 -10.47 -7.57 -15.76
C GLU A 284 -10.26 -6.81 -14.44
N HIS A 285 -11.30 -6.16 -13.93
CA HIS A 285 -11.24 -5.44 -12.67
C HIS A 285 -10.98 -6.37 -11.47
N ALA A 286 -11.43 -7.62 -11.52
CA ALA A 286 -11.12 -8.61 -10.49
C ALA A 286 -9.61 -8.94 -10.50
N VAL A 287 -9.02 -9.22 -11.66
CA VAL A 287 -7.59 -9.49 -11.80
C VAL A 287 -6.75 -8.31 -11.30
N LEU A 288 -7.10 -7.08 -11.71
CA LEU A 288 -6.39 -5.87 -11.28
C LEU A 288 -6.50 -5.64 -9.76
N ARG A 289 -7.60 -6.06 -9.14
CA ARG A 289 -7.77 -5.98 -7.67
C ARG A 289 -6.79 -6.94 -6.99
N ASP A 290 -6.72 -8.18 -7.45
CA ASP A 290 -5.84 -9.20 -6.89
C ASP A 290 -4.36 -8.81 -7.08
N GLU A 291 -3.98 -8.31 -8.26
CA GLU A 291 -2.64 -7.78 -8.53
C GLU A 291 -2.28 -6.62 -7.60
N LYS A 292 -3.22 -5.69 -7.37
CA LYS A 292 -3.01 -4.57 -6.46
C LYS A 292 -2.81 -5.05 -5.01
N GLU A 293 -3.58 -6.05 -4.57
CA GLU A 293 -3.43 -6.65 -3.25
C GLU A 293 -2.09 -7.38 -3.10
N ALA A 294 -1.67 -8.15 -4.11
CA ALA A 294 -0.38 -8.81 -4.16
C ALA A 294 0.78 -7.81 -4.10
N LEU A 295 0.70 -6.71 -4.87
CA LEU A 295 1.70 -5.64 -4.84
C LEU A 295 1.73 -4.93 -3.48
N ALA A 296 0.57 -4.73 -2.85
CA ALA A 296 0.50 -4.15 -1.50
C ALA A 296 1.14 -5.08 -0.46
N ALA A 297 0.95 -6.39 -0.56
CA ALA A 297 1.60 -7.38 0.30
C ALA A 297 3.12 -7.42 0.07
N ALA A 298 3.56 -7.47 -1.19
CA ALA A 298 4.99 -7.43 -1.54
C ALA A 298 5.68 -6.17 -1.00
N LYS A 299 5.02 -5.01 -1.10
CA LYS A 299 5.52 -3.75 -0.53
C LYS A 299 5.69 -3.82 0.98
N ARG A 300 4.74 -4.43 1.71
CA ARG A 300 4.83 -4.62 3.18
C ARG A 300 6.00 -5.52 3.57
N ASN A 301 6.19 -6.63 2.85
CA ASN A 301 7.31 -7.55 3.11
C ASN A 301 8.65 -6.86 2.87
N LEU A 302 8.79 -6.15 1.74
CA LEU A 302 10.01 -5.42 1.41
C LEU A 302 10.29 -4.33 2.45
N SER A 303 9.28 -3.60 2.94
CA SER A 303 9.49 -2.63 4.02
C SER A 303 9.98 -3.27 5.31
N ALA A 304 9.47 -4.45 5.67
CA ALA A 304 9.92 -5.18 6.86
C ALA A 304 11.37 -5.66 6.71
N GLU A 305 11.76 -6.16 5.54
CA GLU A 305 13.14 -6.56 5.26
C GLU A 305 14.10 -5.36 5.30
N VAL A 306 13.69 -4.22 4.75
CA VAL A 306 14.47 -2.97 4.84
C VAL A 306 14.66 -2.54 6.30
N GLU A 307 13.62 -2.61 7.13
CA GLU A 307 13.72 -2.30 8.56
C GLU A 307 14.66 -3.27 9.30
N GLU A 308 14.60 -4.56 9.00
CA GLU A 308 15.50 -5.57 9.58
C GLU A 308 16.97 -5.29 9.20
N LYS A 309 17.24 -5.04 7.91
CA LYS A 309 18.58 -4.68 7.44
C LYS A 309 19.09 -3.37 8.02
N GLN A 310 18.23 -2.39 8.25
CA GLN A 310 18.60 -1.16 8.96
C GLN A 310 19.02 -1.43 10.40
N ARG A 311 18.33 -2.34 11.12
CA ARG A 311 18.72 -2.74 12.48
C ARG A 311 20.04 -3.50 12.49
N GLU A 312 20.23 -4.47 11.58
CA GLU A 312 21.50 -5.19 11.44
C GLU A 312 22.67 -4.23 11.18
N LEU A 313 22.50 -3.27 10.27
CA LEU A 313 23.52 -2.26 9.96
C LEU A 313 23.82 -1.37 11.18
N ALA A 314 22.81 -0.98 11.95
CA ALA A 314 23.01 -0.20 13.17
C ALA A 314 23.82 -0.98 14.22
N ASP A 315 23.54 -2.27 14.41
CA ASP A 315 24.25 -3.10 15.37
C ASP A 315 25.69 -3.42 14.91
N LEU A 316 25.89 -3.67 13.62
CA LEU A 316 27.24 -3.78 13.03
C LEU A 316 28.02 -2.47 13.19
N GLY A 317 27.36 -1.33 13.02
CA GLY A 317 27.93 0.00 13.28
C GLY A 317 28.46 0.13 14.69
N LYS A 318 27.64 -0.20 15.70
CA LYS A 318 28.04 -0.21 17.12
C LYS A 318 29.21 -1.16 17.39
N ARG A 319 29.18 -2.38 16.85
CA ARG A 319 30.27 -3.36 17.03
C ARG A 319 31.58 -2.87 16.43
N ASN A 320 31.53 -2.25 15.25
CA ASN A 320 32.71 -1.69 14.60
C ASN A 320 33.27 -0.51 15.41
N GLU A 321 32.41 0.32 15.98
CA GLU A 321 32.82 1.40 16.88
C GLU A 321 33.52 0.88 18.14
N ILE A 322 32.95 -0.14 18.80
CA ILE A 322 33.60 -0.81 19.94
C ILE A 322 34.96 -1.39 19.54
N ALA A 323 35.01 -2.16 18.44
CA ALA A 323 36.24 -2.76 17.97
C ALA A 323 37.31 -1.72 17.60
N ARG A 324 36.91 -0.56 17.06
CA ARG A 324 37.82 0.58 16.80
C ARG A 324 38.35 1.17 18.11
N GLY A 325 37.49 1.30 19.13
CA GLY A 325 37.90 1.70 20.48
C GLY A 325 38.93 0.75 21.07
N GLU A 326 38.62 -0.55 21.10
CA GLU A 326 39.53 -1.58 21.60
C GLU A 326 40.86 -1.63 20.83
N ALA A 327 40.82 -1.49 19.51
CA ALA A 327 42.04 -1.42 18.69
C ALA A 327 42.87 -0.16 18.99
N SER A 328 42.23 0.96 19.28
CA SER A 328 42.91 2.19 19.71
C SER A 328 43.56 2.00 21.09
N ASP A 329 42.83 1.45 22.06
CA ASP A 329 43.35 1.17 23.40
C ASP A 329 44.50 0.16 23.37
N ALA A 330 44.37 -0.90 22.56
CA ALA A 330 45.44 -1.86 22.34
C ALA A 330 46.69 -1.21 21.76
N LYS A 331 46.55 -0.29 20.78
CA LYS A 331 47.68 0.49 20.26
C LYS A 331 48.35 1.33 21.34
N GLN A 332 47.58 1.98 22.21
CA GLN A 332 48.12 2.75 23.34
C GLN A 332 48.86 1.85 24.34
N ARG A 333 48.33 0.66 24.64
CA ARG A 333 48.99 -0.32 25.52
C ARG A 333 50.29 -0.85 24.92
N ILE A 334 50.32 -1.11 23.61
CA ILE A 334 51.53 -1.52 22.90
C ILE A 334 52.58 -0.41 22.99
N THR A 335 52.23 0.83 22.68
CA THR A 335 53.19 1.96 22.77
C THR A 335 53.69 2.19 24.20
N ALA A 336 52.83 2.05 25.21
CA ALA A 336 53.23 2.13 26.61
C ALA A 336 54.18 0.97 27.00
N ALA A 337 53.88 -0.26 26.58
CA ALA A 337 54.72 -1.43 26.82
C ALA A 337 56.09 -1.30 26.13
N GLU A 338 56.12 -0.80 24.89
CA GLU A 338 57.36 -0.48 24.17
C GLU A 338 58.21 0.53 24.94
N ALA A 339 57.61 1.58 25.51
CA ALA A 339 58.32 2.54 26.36
C ALA A 339 58.91 1.89 27.62
N VAL A 340 58.17 0.99 28.28
CA VAL A 340 58.67 0.24 29.45
C VAL A 340 59.82 -0.69 29.06
N VAL A 341 59.70 -1.42 27.95
CA VAL A 341 60.76 -2.29 27.44
C VAL A 341 62.02 -1.47 27.13
N GLN A 342 61.89 -0.29 26.53
CA GLN A 342 63.01 0.61 26.29
C GLN A 342 63.69 1.07 27.59
N LEU A 343 62.92 1.40 28.62
CA LEU A 343 63.46 1.74 29.94
C LEU A 343 64.20 0.55 30.58
N GLN A 344 63.61 -0.65 30.52
CA GLN A 344 64.24 -1.87 31.04
C GLN A 344 65.52 -2.21 30.29
N GLN A 345 65.55 -2.06 28.96
CA GLN A 345 66.77 -2.25 28.17
C GLN A 345 67.88 -1.27 28.57
N LYS A 346 67.53 0.00 28.83
CA LYS A 346 68.49 1.00 29.35
C LYS A 346 69.00 0.61 30.74
N ALA A 347 68.11 0.22 31.66
CA ALA A 347 68.49 -0.22 33.00
C ALA A 347 69.38 -1.47 32.96
N LEU A 348 69.07 -2.44 32.11
CA LEU A 348 69.84 -3.68 31.97
C LEU A 348 71.22 -3.42 31.33
N LYS A 349 71.33 -2.43 30.44
CA LYS A 349 72.64 -1.94 29.95
C LYS A 349 73.45 -1.28 31.07
N ALA A 350 72.81 -0.49 31.93
CA ALA A 350 73.47 0.14 33.08
C ALA A 350 73.95 -0.90 34.11
N LEU A 351 73.11 -1.88 34.46
CA LEU A 351 73.48 -2.99 35.34
C LEU A 351 74.61 -3.84 34.75
N LYS A 352 74.60 -4.09 33.44
CA LYS A 352 75.71 -4.81 32.77
C LYS A 352 77.01 -4.04 32.85
N SER A 353 76.99 -2.71 32.65
CA SER A 353 78.20 -1.89 32.76
C SER A 353 78.70 -1.79 34.21
N GLU A 354 77.80 -1.79 35.18
CA GLU A 354 78.12 -1.86 36.61
C GLU A 354 78.74 -3.22 37.00
N GLY A 355 78.12 -4.33 36.61
CA GLY A 355 78.68 -5.67 36.82
C GLY A 355 80.00 -5.90 36.06
N GLN A 356 80.23 -5.21 34.93
CA GLN A 356 81.54 -5.20 34.27
C GLN A 356 82.58 -4.50 35.14
N ARG A 357 82.25 -3.32 35.70
CA ARG A 357 83.14 -2.57 36.60
C ARG A 357 83.49 -3.37 37.86
N GLU A 358 82.54 -4.09 38.42
CA GLU A 358 82.77 -4.98 39.57
C GLU A 358 83.70 -6.14 39.21
N ARG A 359 83.49 -6.80 38.06
CA ARG A 359 84.40 -7.86 37.57
C ARG A 359 85.80 -7.33 37.33
N ASP A 360 85.94 -6.13 36.77
CA ASP A 360 87.25 -5.48 36.55
C ASP A 360 87.91 -5.10 37.88
N ALA A 361 87.14 -4.77 38.92
CA ALA A 361 87.67 -4.55 40.27
C ALA A 361 88.16 -5.86 40.91
N GLN A 362 87.37 -6.93 40.82
CA GLN A 362 87.76 -8.26 41.31
C GLN A 362 88.99 -8.83 40.60
N ALA A 363 89.14 -8.56 39.30
CA ALA A 363 90.33 -8.95 38.53
C ALA A 363 91.59 -8.24 39.05
N ARG A 364 91.51 -6.92 39.32
CA ARG A 364 92.61 -6.17 39.94
C ARG A 364 92.98 -6.70 41.31
N ASP A 365 92.00 -7.07 42.14
CA ASP A 365 92.24 -7.67 43.44
C ASP A 365 92.91 -9.04 43.32
N ARG A 366 92.48 -9.87 42.35
CA ARG A 366 93.09 -11.18 42.06
C ARG A 366 94.54 -11.03 41.58
N ASP A 367 94.83 -10.06 40.72
CA ASP A 367 96.19 -9.78 40.27
C ASP A 367 97.09 -9.31 41.42
N ARG A 368 96.54 -8.53 42.36
CA ARG A 368 97.24 -8.11 43.58
C ARG A 368 97.64 -9.31 44.44
N VAL A 369 96.73 -10.28 44.62
CA VAL A 369 97.01 -11.53 45.35
C VAL A 369 98.07 -12.37 44.64
N ASN A 370 98.00 -12.49 43.31
CA ASN A 370 99.01 -13.23 42.54
C ASN A 370 100.40 -12.61 42.60
N ASN A 371 100.50 -11.27 42.61
CA ASN A 371 101.78 -10.59 42.78
C ASN A 371 102.36 -10.84 44.18
N LEU A 372 101.53 -10.78 45.22
CA LEU A 372 101.96 -11.12 46.60
C LEU A 372 102.43 -12.58 46.70
N ALA A 373 101.79 -13.52 45.98
CA ALA A 373 102.21 -14.92 45.95
C ALA A 373 103.60 -15.10 45.27
N ARG A 374 103.89 -14.34 44.20
CA ARG A 374 105.20 -14.36 43.55
C ARG A 374 106.31 -13.81 44.45
N GLU A 375 106.02 -12.77 45.21
CA GLU A 375 106.95 -12.22 46.22
C GLU A 375 107.24 -13.26 47.32
N HIS A 376 106.22 -14.00 47.77
CA HIS A 376 106.38 -15.08 48.73
C HIS A 376 107.26 -16.24 48.21
N ASP A 377 107.06 -16.67 46.97
CA ASP A 377 107.88 -17.74 46.37
C ASP A 377 109.33 -17.32 46.09
N SER A 378 109.55 -16.04 45.75
CA SER A 378 110.90 -15.46 45.63
C SER A 378 111.67 -15.48 46.96
N LEU A 379 110.99 -15.21 48.07
CA LEU A 379 111.59 -15.25 49.42
C LEU A 379 111.88 -16.69 49.86
N ARG A 380 111.01 -17.63 49.51
CA ARG A 380 111.18 -19.06 49.83
C ARG A 380 112.41 -19.66 49.15
N LEU A 381 112.63 -19.37 47.86
CA LEU A 381 113.80 -19.87 47.11
C LEU A 381 115.15 -19.30 47.61
N GLY A 382 115.13 -18.15 48.29
CA GLY A 382 116.32 -17.55 48.91
C GLY A 382 116.78 -18.29 50.18
N ILE A 383 115.85 -18.93 50.89
CA ILE A 383 116.13 -19.63 52.16
C ILE A 383 116.67 -21.05 51.92
N GLU A 384 116.21 -21.75 50.89
CA GLU A 384 116.63 -23.14 50.59
C GLU A 384 118.10 -23.25 50.12
N LYS A 385 118.72 -22.19 49.60
CA LYS A 385 120.14 -22.22 49.18
C LYS A 385 121.16 -22.10 50.33
N CYS A 386 120.76 -21.81 51.56
CA CYS A 386 121.68 -21.57 52.68
C CYS A 386 121.89 -22.76 53.64
N ILE A 387 121.18 -23.90 53.51
CA ILE A 387 121.10 -24.91 54.58
C ILE A 387 121.94 -26.19 54.35
N ASP A 388 122.39 -26.53 53.14
CA ASP A 388 123.04 -27.83 52.87
C ASP A 388 124.59 -27.87 52.94
N GLY A 389 125.21 -26.97 53.71
CA GLY A 389 126.67 -26.86 53.84
C GLY A 389 127.21 -27.09 55.26
N THR A 390 127.37 -28.35 55.69
CA THR A 390 128.29 -28.87 56.76
C THR A 390 128.09 -28.39 58.21
N PHE A 391 127.94 -29.33 59.17
CA PHE A 391 128.84 -29.53 60.36
C PHE A 391 128.27 -30.57 61.36
N LYS A 392 129.07 -31.61 61.68
CA LYS A 392 129.10 -32.27 63.01
C LYS A 392 130.36 -33.11 63.18
N ILE A 393 131.29 -32.64 64.03
CA ILE A 393 132.26 -33.43 64.82
C ILE A 393 132.46 -32.70 66.15
N ALA A 394 132.63 -33.48 67.24
CA ALA A 394 133.49 -33.26 68.42
C ALA A 394 132.75 -33.52 69.75
N PHE A 395 133.28 -34.14 70.81
CA PHE A 395 134.51 -34.90 71.10
C PHE A 395 134.32 -35.62 72.48
N GLU A 396 135.33 -36.40 72.83
CA GLU A 396 135.61 -37.36 73.92
C GLU A 396 135.77 -36.79 75.35
N VAL A 397 135.72 -37.66 76.40
CA VAL A 397 136.72 -37.85 77.51
C VAL A 397 136.10 -38.51 78.77
N ASP A 398 136.77 -39.58 79.22
CA ASP A 398 136.81 -40.27 80.54
C ASP A 398 135.57 -41.01 81.12
N GLY A 399 135.43 -42.27 80.68
CA GLY A 399 135.34 -43.42 81.61
C GLY A 399 134.01 -43.80 82.25
N THR A 400 132.94 -42.99 82.10
CA THR A 400 131.58 -43.35 82.53
C THR A 400 130.56 -42.58 81.71
N ALA A 401 129.93 -43.22 80.71
CA ALA A 401 128.98 -42.55 79.82
C ALA A 401 127.53 -42.93 80.15
N HIS A 402 126.90 -42.12 81.00
CA HIS A 402 125.45 -42.09 81.15
C HIS A 402 124.80 -41.31 80.01
N ILE A 403 123.66 -41.84 79.55
CA ILE A 403 122.70 -41.25 78.61
C ILE A 403 122.12 -39.96 79.19
N VAL A 404 122.25 -38.83 78.49
CA VAL A 404 121.32 -37.67 78.53
C VAL A 404 121.55 -36.80 77.29
N TRP A 405 120.48 -36.37 76.59
CA TRP A 405 120.34 -35.04 75.95
C TRP A 405 118.88 -34.95 75.47
N GLY A 406 118.01 -34.02 75.90
CA GLY A 406 118.10 -32.92 76.84
C GLY A 406 116.92 -31.99 76.57
N GLN A 407 115.89 -31.99 77.42
CA GLN A 407 114.96 -30.86 77.53
C GLN A 407 115.77 -29.64 77.94
N ASN A 408 115.71 -28.54 77.20
CA ASN A 408 116.28 -27.28 77.68
C ASN A 408 115.21 -26.20 77.75
N ARG A 409 114.74 -25.97 78.98
CA ARG A 409 114.01 -24.77 79.39
C ARG A 409 114.97 -23.59 79.33
N MET A 410 114.66 -22.61 78.50
CA MET A 410 115.38 -21.35 78.42
C MET A 410 115.19 -20.56 79.73
N ASN A 411 116.28 -20.20 80.40
CA ASN A 411 116.21 -19.40 81.63
C ASN A 411 116.09 -17.89 81.32
N ARG A 412 115.68 -17.11 82.33
CA ARG A 412 115.39 -15.67 82.21
C ARG A 412 116.59 -14.82 81.74
N ALA A 413 117.81 -15.28 82.01
CA ALA A 413 119.04 -14.61 81.59
C ALA A 413 119.37 -14.88 80.11
N GLN A 414 119.02 -16.06 79.59
CA GLN A 414 119.16 -16.41 78.17
C GLN A 414 118.10 -15.72 77.28
N TRP A 415 116.89 -15.48 77.79
CA TRP A 415 115.86 -14.67 77.10
C TRP A 415 116.24 -13.19 76.99
N ALA A 416 116.93 -12.64 78.00
CA ALA A 416 117.39 -11.24 78.00
C ALA A 416 118.48 -10.95 76.96
N ALA A 417 119.25 -11.96 76.54
CA ALA A 417 120.31 -11.83 75.53
C ALA A 417 119.81 -11.89 74.07
N ILE A 418 118.65 -12.52 73.81
CA ILE A 418 118.10 -12.68 72.45
C ILE A 418 117.06 -11.58 72.11
N LYS A 419 116.47 -10.95 73.14
CA LYS A 419 115.45 -9.90 73.03
C LYS A 419 115.83 -8.67 72.14
N PRO A 420 117.10 -8.23 72.04
CA PRO A 420 117.44 -7.08 71.18
C PRO A 420 117.67 -7.41 69.70
N GLN A 421 117.72 -8.70 69.31
CA GLN A 421 118.11 -9.13 67.95
C GLN A 421 116.92 -9.57 67.08
N ILE A 422 115.68 -9.36 67.55
CA ILE A 422 114.44 -9.69 66.82
C ILE A 422 113.90 -8.40 66.15
N THR A 423 113.97 -8.35 64.82
CA THR A 423 113.46 -7.24 64.00
C THR A 423 111.92 -7.15 63.99
N PRO A 424 111.34 -5.98 63.65
CA PRO A 424 109.91 -5.67 63.90
C PRO A 424 108.89 -6.61 63.24
N GLY A 425 109.28 -7.34 62.18
CA GLY A 425 108.39 -8.21 61.39
C GLY A 425 107.85 -9.44 62.13
N LEU A 426 108.47 -9.88 63.23
CA LEU A 426 108.04 -11.09 63.96
C LEU A 426 107.04 -10.85 65.10
N ARG A 427 106.63 -9.60 65.38
CA ARG A 427 105.66 -9.28 66.45
C ARG A 427 104.23 -9.78 66.17
N LEU A 428 103.90 -10.10 64.91
CA LEU A 428 102.56 -10.58 64.53
C LEU A 428 102.34 -12.09 64.70
N LEU A 429 103.41 -12.87 64.97
CA LEU A 429 103.31 -14.31 65.20
C LEU A 429 103.27 -14.72 66.69
N LEU A 430 103.39 -13.74 67.61
CA LEU A 430 103.30 -13.98 69.06
C LEU A 430 102.01 -14.72 69.53
N PRO A 431 100.82 -14.52 68.92
CA PRO A 431 99.63 -15.25 69.33
C PRO A 431 99.65 -16.73 68.94
N LEU A 432 100.33 -17.11 67.85
CA LEU A 432 100.38 -18.51 67.40
C LEU A 432 101.33 -19.36 68.29
N ILE A 433 102.40 -18.75 68.80
CA ILE A 433 103.32 -19.40 69.75
C ILE A 433 102.67 -19.56 71.13
N ALA A 434 101.78 -18.64 71.53
CA ALA A 434 101.03 -18.75 72.78
C ALA A 434 99.99 -19.90 72.77
N SER A 435 99.47 -20.28 71.60
CA SER A 435 98.52 -21.40 71.47
C SER A 435 99.14 -22.78 71.72
N VAL A 436 100.47 -22.92 71.66
CA VAL A 436 101.19 -24.17 71.96
C VAL A 436 101.39 -24.38 73.48
N CYS A 437 101.20 -23.33 74.29
CA CYS A 437 101.55 -23.34 75.72
C CYS A 437 100.37 -23.32 76.71
N GLN A 438 99.11 -23.40 76.26
CA GLN A 438 97.87 -23.54 77.08
C GLN A 438 97.90 -22.90 78.49
N ILE A 439 97.71 -21.58 78.60
CA ILE A 439 97.37 -20.89 79.86
C ILE A 439 96.30 -19.80 79.56
N PRO A 440 95.22 -19.66 80.38
CA PRO A 440 94.07 -18.79 80.08
C PRO A 440 94.21 -17.35 80.64
N VAL A 441 93.12 -16.56 80.48
CA VAL A 441 92.82 -15.19 81.00
C VAL A 441 92.90 -14.12 79.89
N GLY A 442 91.94 -13.22 79.62
CA GLY A 442 90.70 -12.82 80.31
C GLY A 442 90.54 -11.29 80.27
N GLY A 443 89.46 -10.80 79.65
CA GLY A 443 88.68 -9.58 79.93
C GLY A 443 89.31 -8.17 79.96
N MET A 444 88.83 -7.28 79.08
CA MET A 444 88.57 -5.82 79.27
C MET A 444 88.08 -5.24 77.91
N LEU A 445 86.80 -4.88 77.70
CA LEU A 445 85.98 -3.72 78.14
C LEU A 445 86.06 -2.47 77.22
N GLY A 446 84.88 -1.91 76.89
CA GLY A 446 84.60 -0.63 76.21
C GLY A 446 83.81 -0.82 74.89
N HIS A 447 82.46 -0.67 74.76
CA HIS A 447 81.56 0.48 75.02
C HIS A 447 82.07 1.76 74.28
N ASP A 448 81.36 2.47 73.39
CA ASP A 448 79.95 2.93 73.29
C ASP A 448 79.52 3.10 71.80
N GLY A 449 78.24 3.02 71.37
CA GLY A 449 77.19 4.07 71.42
C GLY A 449 77.35 5.04 70.22
N GLU A 450 76.38 5.49 69.39
CA GLU A 450 74.93 5.77 69.43
C GLU A 450 74.43 5.78 67.94
N HIS A 451 73.26 5.28 67.52
CA HIS A 451 71.87 5.75 67.66
C HIS A 451 71.52 7.17 67.12
N ALA A 452 70.82 7.22 65.97
CA ALA A 452 69.51 7.89 65.74
C ALA A 452 69.17 7.79 64.23
N GLY A 453 67.93 7.56 63.76
CA GLY A 453 66.64 7.65 64.41
C GLY A 453 65.51 6.88 63.71
N ARG A 454 64.41 6.83 64.47
CA ARG A 454 63.09 6.19 64.30
C ARG A 454 62.30 6.85 63.16
N GLY A 455 61.20 6.36 62.60
CA GLY A 455 60.29 5.22 62.82
C GLY A 455 59.47 5.07 61.51
N PHE A 456 58.63 4.05 61.28
CA PHE A 456 57.27 3.92 61.82
C PHE A 456 56.65 2.66 61.14
N GLN A 457 55.99 1.77 61.90
CA GLN A 457 55.05 0.77 61.39
C GLN A 457 53.61 1.36 61.39
N PRO A 458 52.51 0.59 61.24
CA PRO A 458 51.96 -0.10 60.08
C PRO A 458 50.51 0.40 59.80
N GLY A 459 49.80 -0.17 58.80
CA GLY A 459 48.34 -0.20 58.87
C GLY A 459 47.56 -0.05 57.56
N ASN A 460 46.83 -1.14 57.24
CA ASN A 460 45.57 -1.21 56.51
C ASN A 460 44.85 0.10 56.17
N LYS A 461 44.51 0.23 54.88
CA LYS A 461 43.13 0.09 54.38
C LYS A 461 43.14 -0.38 52.93
#